data_AF-A0A412YUC3-F1
#
_entry.id   AF-A0A412YUC3-F1
#
_cell.length_a   1.000
_cell.length_b   1.000
_cell.length_c   1.000
_cell.angle_alpha   90.00
_cell.angle_beta   90.00
_cell.angle_gamma   90.00
#
_symmetry.space_group_name_H-M   'P 1'
#
loop_
_entity.id
_entity.type
_entity.pdbx_description
1 polymer ?
#
loop_
_entity_poly.entity_id
_entity_poly.type
_entity_poly.pdbx_seq_one_letter_code
_entity_poly.pdbx_strand_id
1 'polypeptide(L)'
;MLEGKFKVEVIAQGQFKDCGLLIHTTVIRLNSDAMNEWIESSILNDRYCYECEEEWVAYKEKMEANRNEVKNKIAAALGIQNVEAGFTITQNVSEIFTVVDMI
;
A
#
# COMPACT_ATOMS: atom_id res chain seq x y z
N MET A 1 9.25 23.48 1.78
CA MET A 1 8.98 22.04 1.65
C MET A 1 8.55 21.83 0.21
N LEU A 2 9.28 21.06 -0.58
CA LEU A 2 8.99 20.88 -2.00
C LEU A 2 7.73 20.03 -2.12
N GLU A 3 6.63 20.62 -2.62
CA GLU A 3 5.44 19.90 -3.03
C GLU A 3 5.82 18.90 -4.14
N GLY A 4 5.78 17.62 -3.83
CA GLY A 4 5.73 16.56 -4.83
C GLY A 4 4.31 16.01 -4.90
N LYS A 5 3.79 15.78 -6.10
CA LYS A 5 2.59 14.96 -6.25
C LYS A 5 2.94 13.51 -5.90
N PHE A 6 1.98 12.74 -5.38
CA PHE A 6 2.10 11.29 -5.16
C PHE A 6 2.72 10.61 -6.39
N LYS A 7 3.86 9.94 -6.22
CA LYS A 7 4.60 9.28 -7.29
C LYS A 7 5.11 7.91 -6.88
N VAL A 8 5.08 7.00 -7.84
CA VAL A 8 5.62 5.66 -7.76
C VAL A 8 6.67 5.51 -8.86
N GLU A 9 7.88 5.15 -8.48
CA GLU A 9 8.97 4.79 -9.40
C GLU A 9 9.09 3.27 -9.42
N VAL A 10 9.16 2.67 -10.62
CA VAL A 10 9.42 1.23 -10.78
C VAL A 10 10.93 1.00 -10.82
N ILE A 11 11.43 0.16 -9.93
CA ILE A 11 12.85 -0.20 -9.84
C ILE A 11 13.15 -1.48 -10.61
N ALA A 12 12.32 -2.50 -10.40
CA ALA A 12 12.49 -3.81 -11.02
C ALA A 12 11.14 -4.48 -11.21
N GLN A 13 11.04 -5.29 -12.26
CA GLN A 13 9.87 -6.10 -12.57
C GLN A 13 10.29 -7.53 -12.86
N GLY A 14 9.45 -8.47 -12.44
CA GLY A 14 9.62 -9.88 -12.71
C GLY A 14 8.28 -10.58 -12.75
N GLN A 15 8.24 -11.73 -13.40
CA GLN A 15 7.05 -12.56 -13.44
C GLN A 15 7.43 -14.04 -13.41
N PHE A 16 6.57 -14.86 -12.81
CA PHE A 16 6.73 -16.31 -12.77
C PHE A 16 5.37 -16.99 -12.69
N LYS A 17 5.33 -18.29 -13.04
CA LYS A 17 4.13 -19.10 -12.86
C LYS A 17 4.20 -19.82 -11.52
N ASP A 18 3.12 -19.76 -10.76
CA ASP A 18 2.96 -20.50 -9.52
C ASP A 18 1.53 -21.03 -9.38
N CYS A 19 1.37 -22.29 -8.99
CA CYS A 19 0.07 -22.96 -8.88
C CYS A 19 -0.90 -22.78 -10.08
N GLY A 20 -0.38 -22.57 -11.30
CA GLY A 20 -1.18 -22.34 -12.50
C GLY A 20 -1.60 -20.89 -12.76
N LEU A 21 -1.19 -19.95 -11.91
CA LEU A 21 -1.41 -18.50 -12.04
C LEU A 21 -0.13 -17.80 -12.54
N LEU A 22 -0.28 -16.68 -13.26
CA LEU A 22 0.84 -15.82 -13.59
C LEU A 22 0.98 -14.75 -12.49
N ILE A 23 2.09 -14.80 -11.77
CA ILE A 23 2.42 -13.87 -10.70
C ILE A 23 3.32 -12.78 -11.27
N HIS A 24 2.92 -11.53 -11.08
CA HIS A 24 3.75 -10.37 -11.34
C HIS A 24 4.30 -9.83 -10.03
N THR A 25 5.58 -9.44 -10.05
CA THR A 25 6.26 -8.82 -8.93
C THR A 25 6.92 -7.54 -9.42
N THR A 26 6.60 -6.43 -8.76
CA THR A 26 7.14 -5.12 -9.09
C THR A 26 7.76 -4.53 -7.83
N VAL A 27 9.06 -4.28 -7.86
CA VAL A 27 9.74 -3.49 -6.83
C VAL A 27 9.58 -2.02 -7.18
N ILE A 28 9.02 -1.24 -6.25
CA ILE A 28 8.76 0.18 -6.41
C ILE A 28 9.46 1.01 -5.34
N ARG A 29 9.67 2.29 -5.66
CA ARG A 29 10.03 3.34 -4.71
C ARG A 29 8.91 4.36 -4.63
N LEU A 30 8.48 4.67 -3.42
CA LEU A 30 7.58 5.80 -3.16
C LEU A 30 8.39 7.08 -3.01
N ASN A 31 7.92 8.19 -3.58
CA ASN A 31 8.49 9.49 -3.22
C ASN A 31 8.08 9.89 -1.80
N SER A 32 8.64 10.99 -1.28
CA SER A 32 8.35 11.45 0.09
C SER A 32 6.86 11.65 0.38
N ASP A 33 6.10 12.21 -0.56
CA ASP A 33 4.67 12.44 -0.37
C ASP A 33 3.86 11.14 -0.35
N ALA A 34 4.15 10.20 -1.27
CA ALA A 34 3.52 8.88 -1.25
C ALA A 34 3.91 8.07 0.00
N MET A 35 5.14 8.22 0.48
CA MET A 35 5.60 7.59 1.71
C MET A 35 4.91 8.18 2.95
N ASN A 36 4.68 9.49 2.98
CA ASN A 36 3.93 10.13 4.07
C ASN A 36 2.49 9.60 4.11
N GLU A 37 1.78 9.57 2.97
CA GLU A 37 0.44 8.97 2.90
C GLU A 37 0.45 7.49 3.34
N TRP A 38 1.49 6.73 2.97
CA TRP A 38 1.67 5.37 3.43
C TRP A 38 1.86 5.28 4.95
N ILE A 39 2.66 6.15 5.56
CA ILE A 39 2.87 6.15 7.02
C ILE A 39 1.60 6.58 7.75
N GLU A 40 0.95 7.65 7.30
CA GLU A 40 -0.26 8.23 7.88
C GLU A 40 -1.49 7.31 7.78
N SER A 41 -1.46 6.31 6.90
CA SER A 41 -2.48 5.25 6.82
C SER A 41 -2.17 4.03 7.69
N SER A 42 -1.12 4.06 8.50
CA SER A 42 -0.78 2.97 9.43
C SER A 42 -1.54 3.08 10.74
N ILE A 43 -2.01 1.95 11.27
CA ILE A 43 -2.53 1.88 12.64
C ILE A 43 -1.34 2.00 13.59
N LEU A 44 -1.06 3.23 14.03
CA LEU A 44 0.05 3.56 14.93
C LEU A 44 -0.40 3.69 16.38
N ASN A 45 -1.67 4.02 16.60
CA ASN A 45 -2.24 4.06 17.94
C ASN A 45 -2.55 2.64 18.41
N ASP A 46 -2.40 2.42 19.72
CA ASP A 46 -2.84 1.21 20.38
C ASP A 46 -4.25 1.37 20.97
N ARG A 47 -4.78 0.27 21.53
CA ARG A 47 -6.09 0.28 22.19
C ARG A 47 -6.16 1.25 23.38
N TYR A 48 -5.05 1.52 24.06
CA TYR A 48 -5.01 2.34 25.28
C TYR A 48 -5.11 3.85 25.00
N CYS A 49 -4.98 4.25 23.73
CA CYS A 49 -5.20 5.63 23.30
C CYS A 49 -6.68 6.06 23.31
N TYR A 50 -7.63 5.16 23.59
CA TYR A 50 -9.06 5.39 23.45
C TYR A 50 -9.85 5.03 24.70
N GLU A 51 -10.88 5.82 25.01
CA GLU A 51 -11.68 5.66 26.23
C GLU A 51 -12.60 4.44 26.14
N CYS A 52 -13.15 4.16 24.94
CA CYS A 52 -14.05 3.02 24.71
C CYS A 52 -13.66 2.18 23.49
N GLU A 53 -14.33 1.02 23.35
CA GLU A 53 -14.07 0.09 22.24
C GLU A 53 -14.59 0.65 20.91
N GLU A 54 -15.70 1.38 20.95
CA GLU A 54 -16.33 1.99 19.77
C GLU A 54 -15.39 2.99 19.09
N GLU A 55 -14.70 3.83 19.86
CA GLU A 55 -13.69 4.77 19.35
C GLU A 55 -12.50 4.05 18.70
N TRP A 56 -12.03 2.98 19.35
CA TRP A 56 -10.93 2.18 18.82
C TRP A 56 -11.30 1.49 17.50
N VAL A 57 -12.50 0.91 17.43
CA VAL A 57 -13.01 0.27 16.21
C VAL A 57 -13.16 1.31 15.09
N ALA A 58 -13.78 2.45 15.37
CA ALA A 58 -13.95 3.53 14.38
C ALA A 58 -12.60 4.05 13.86
N TYR A 59 -11.59 4.16 14.73
CA TYR A 59 -10.24 4.50 14.30
C TYR A 59 -9.67 3.45 13.34
N LYS A 60 -9.68 2.17 13.71
CA LYS A 60 -9.16 1.10 12.85
C LYS A 60 -9.82 1.10 11.47
N GLU A 61 -11.15 1.20 11.42
CA GLU A 61 -11.91 1.23 10.17
C GLU A 61 -11.50 2.42 9.29
N LYS A 62 -11.34 3.61 9.89
CA LYS A 62 -10.84 4.80 9.19
C LYS A 62 -9.43 4.57 8.64
N MET A 63 -8.54 3.98 9.43
CA MET A 63 -7.16 3.72 8.99
C MET A 63 -7.09 2.67 7.89
N GLU A 64 -7.91 1.62 7.95
CA GLU A 64 -8.04 0.61 6.90
C GLU A 64 -8.58 1.22 5.60
N ALA A 65 -9.57 2.11 5.68
CA ALA A 65 -10.08 2.83 4.52
C ALA A 65 -8.98 3.70 3.87
N ASN A 66 -8.23 4.46 4.68
CA ASN A 66 -7.10 5.27 4.21
C ASN A 66 -6.02 4.38 3.57
N ARG A 67 -5.71 3.23 4.17
CA ARG A 67 -4.74 2.27 3.63
C ARG A 67 -5.17 1.76 2.26
N ASN A 68 -6.46 1.44 2.11
CA ASN A 68 -7.01 0.97 0.84
C ASN A 68 -6.96 2.05 -0.24
N GLU A 69 -7.21 3.32 0.11
CA GLU A 69 -7.05 4.44 -0.82
C GLU A 69 -5.60 4.56 -1.32
N VAL A 70 -4.61 4.48 -0.43
CA VAL A 70 -3.18 4.52 -0.81
C VAL A 70 -2.81 3.32 -1.69
N LYS A 71 -3.29 2.11 -1.36
CA LYS A 71 -3.09 0.92 -2.20
C LYS A 71 -3.66 1.12 -3.61
N ASN A 72 -4.85 1.71 -3.72
CA ASN A 72 -5.49 2.01 -5.01
C ASN A 72 -4.71 3.05 -5.81
N LYS A 73 -4.14 4.08 -5.17
CA LYS A 73 -3.25 5.04 -5.84
C LYS A 73 -2.00 4.36 -6.40
N ILE A 74 -1.39 3.43 -5.65
CA ILE A 74 -0.24 2.65 -6.13
C ILE A 74 -0.63 1.75 -7.30
N ALA A 75 -1.74 1.02 -7.18
CA ALA A 75 -2.25 0.17 -8.26
C ALA A 75 -2.53 0.96 -9.54
N ALA A 76 -3.19 2.11 -9.42
CA ALA A 76 -3.47 3.00 -10.53
C ALA A 76 -2.18 3.54 -11.19
N ALA A 77 -1.17 3.89 -10.39
CA ALA A 77 0.14 4.32 -10.90
C ALA A 77 0.88 3.20 -11.66
N LEU A 78 0.61 1.94 -11.32
CA LEU A 78 1.15 0.76 -11.99
C LEU A 78 0.26 0.21 -13.11
N GLY A 79 -0.92 0.79 -13.34
CA GLY A 79 -1.88 0.33 -14.35
C GLY A 79 -2.62 -0.97 -13.99
N ILE A 80 -2.68 -1.34 -12.71
CA ILE A 80 -3.32 -2.57 -12.22
C ILE A 80 -4.82 -2.30 -11.99
N GLN A 81 -5.69 -3.04 -12.67
CA GLN A 81 -7.14 -2.77 -12.70
C GLN A 81 -7.99 -3.64 -11.75
N ASN A 82 -7.43 -4.70 -11.14
CA ASN A 82 -8.17 -5.66 -10.29
C ASN A 82 -7.46 -5.89 -8.94
N VAL A 83 -7.62 -4.95 -8.00
CA VAL A 83 -6.92 -4.94 -6.71
C VAL A 83 -7.52 -5.93 -5.68
N GLU A 84 -8.72 -6.47 -5.92
CA GLU A 84 -9.48 -7.20 -4.90
C GLU A 84 -9.05 -8.66 -4.66
N ALA A 85 -8.39 -9.31 -5.63
CA ALA A 85 -7.93 -10.69 -5.49
C ALA A 85 -6.47 -10.84 -5.93
N GLY A 86 -5.59 -11.14 -4.98
CA GLY A 86 -4.19 -11.44 -5.27
C GLY A 86 -3.23 -10.26 -5.35
N PHE A 87 -3.69 -9.07 -4.98
CA PHE A 87 -2.85 -7.89 -4.88
C PHE A 87 -2.28 -7.74 -3.48
N THR A 88 -0.96 -7.57 -3.35
CA THR A 88 -0.30 -7.29 -2.07
C THR A 88 0.78 -6.24 -2.26
N ILE A 89 0.89 -5.34 -1.28
CA ILE A 89 1.99 -4.38 -1.17
C ILE A 89 2.68 -4.62 0.16
N THR A 90 3.97 -4.91 0.10
CA THR A 90 4.81 -5.14 1.28
C THR A 90 5.96 -4.16 1.28
N GLN A 91 6.17 -3.48 2.40
CA GLN A 91 7.34 -2.62 2.59
C GLN A 91 8.59 -3.49 2.81
N ASN A 92 9.63 -3.29 2.01
CA ASN A 92 10.90 -3.99 2.17
C ASN A 92 11.84 -3.21 3.10
N VAL A 93 12.10 -1.93 2.78
CA VAL A 93 12.96 -1.03 3.55
C VAL A 93 12.66 0.42 3.18
N SER A 94 12.45 1.29 4.19
CA SER A 94 12.19 2.71 3.98
C SER A 94 11.11 2.95 2.91
N GLU A 95 11.41 3.65 1.82
CA GLU A 95 10.50 3.94 0.71
C GLU A 95 10.41 2.84 -0.36
N ILE A 96 11.05 1.69 -0.17
CA ILE A 96 11.09 0.57 -1.12
C ILE A 96 10.04 -0.48 -0.76
N PHE A 97 9.22 -0.84 -1.74
CA PHE A 97 8.12 -1.78 -1.60
C PHE A 97 8.13 -2.83 -2.70
N THR A 98 7.56 -3.99 -2.41
CA THR A 98 7.23 -5.02 -3.38
C THR A 98 5.72 -5.03 -3.55
N VAL A 99 5.28 -4.85 -4.79
CA VAL A 99 3.90 -5.04 -5.22
C VAL A 99 3.82 -6.40 -5.92
N VAL A 100 2.83 -7.19 -5.55
CA VAL A 100 2.52 -8.48 -6.18
C VAL A 100 1.09 -8.41 -6.69
N ASP A 101 0.88 -8.80 -7.94
CA ASP A 101 -0.44 -8.97 -8.56
C ASP A 101 -0.50 -10.31 -9.31
N MET A 102 -1.73 -10.82 -9.50
CA MET A 102 -1.98 -12.09 -10.17
C MET A 102 -2.91 -11.87 -11.37
N ILE A 103 -2.60 -12.55 -12.48
CA ILE A 103 -3.46 -12.64 -13.68
C ILE A 103 -3.71 -14.10 -14.04
#